data_AF-A0A5D2TR12-F1
#
_entry.id   AF-A0A5D2TR12-F1
#
_cell.length_a   1.000
_cell.length_b   1.000
_cell.length_c   1.000
_cell.angle_alpha   90.00
_cell.angle_beta   90.00
_cell.angle_gamma   90.00
#
_symmetry.space_group_name_H-M   'P 1'
#
loop_
_entity.id
_entity.type
_entity.pdbx_description
1 polymer ?
#
loop_
_entity_poly.entity_id
_entity_poly.type
_entity_poly.pdbx_seq_one_letter_code
_entity_poly.pdbx_strand_id
1 'polypeptide(L)'
;MGNCCSDVGGRMAAVGGTAAITGNQSDAVDMYLKSRGIHGILSQIELSFSATNLRDRDVFSKSDPMLVVYIKERDGAVIEVFRTEVVLNSLNPTWIKKYTIAYHFEVVQTLLFHVFDVDTQFLNIEVKMLKLEEQQSLGEASCALSEIVTKPNRSLTLDLVRRVESVSSTHSQHHGKLTVHAEECFSSRTTAEMMLSCLDLESKDLFSKCDPFLVISKLVESGISIPVCKTEVLKNDHNPTWKPVFLNIQQVGSKDSPLVIECFNFNSNGKHDLIGKVQKSLADLEKIHSGREGENLFLPTLVGHDCENKILKSKLFVENFSETIQHTFLDYLAGGVELNFMVAIDFTASNGNPRLPDSLHYIDPSGRQNAYQKAIYEVGEVLQFYDTDKCFPAWGFGARPIDGPVSHCFNLNGSNNYCKVSSCSHKYTFSSFFALIFYSVS
;
A
#
# COMPACT_ATOMS: atom_id res chain seq x y z
N MET A 1 31.31 59.80 12.69
CA MET A 1 31.59 59.31 14.07
C MET A 1 30.36 58.54 14.51
N GLY A 2 30.34 57.33 15.02
CA GLY A 2 31.32 56.27 15.26
C GLY A 2 30.50 55.07 15.78
N ASN A 3 30.84 53.90 15.26
CA ASN A 3 30.58 52.51 15.72
C ASN A 3 29.87 52.26 17.08
N CYS A 4 28.90 51.31 17.11
CA CYS A 4 29.03 49.95 17.71
C CYS A 4 27.69 49.33 18.19
N CYS A 5 27.68 48.00 18.15
CA CYS A 5 26.58 47.03 18.23
C CYS A 5 25.94 46.81 19.62
N SER A 6 24.71 46.29 19.65
CA SER A 6 24.33 45.03 20.37
C SER A 6 22.85 44.66 20.16
N ASP A 7 22.66 43.71 19.24
CA ASP A 7 22.00 42.41 19.38
C ASP A 7 20.80 42.12 20.32
N VAL A 8 19.91 41.29 19.75
CA VAL A 8 18.90 40.38 20.32
C VAL A 8 17.49 40.91 20.69
N GLY A 9 16.52 40.50 19.86
CA GLY A 9 15.42 39.64 20.32
C GLY A 9 14.02 40.24 20.38
N GLY A 10 13.16 39.87 19.42
CA GLY A 10 11.72 40.09 19.57
C GLY A 10 10.92 39.99 18.28
N ARG A 11 10.78 38.77 17.74
CA ARG A 11 9.75 38.47 16.73
C ARG A 11 8.37 38.59 17.38
N MET A 12 7.61 39.62 17.00
CA MET A 12 6.15 39.61 17.05
C MET A 12 5.65 39.53 15.60
N ALA A 13 5.15 38.37 15.20
CA ALA A 13 4.40 38.22 13.96
C ALA A 13 2.92 38.54 14.25
N ALA A 14 2.45 39.67 13.75
CA ALA A 14 1.03 39.95 13.61
C ALA A 14 0.55 39.35 12.28
N VAL A 15 -0.53 38.57 12.37
CA VAL A 15 -1.21 37.89 11.27
C VAL A 15 -1.84 38.92 10.34
N GLY A 16 -1.49 38.87 9.05
CA GLY A 16 -2.12 39.69 8.02
C GLY A 16 -1.23 39.85 6.80
N GLY A 17 -1.26 38.89 5.89
CA GLY A 17 -0.53 38.99 4.63
C GLY A 17 -0.67 37.75 3.80
N THR A 18 -1.51 37.83 2.77
CA THR A 18 -1.53 36.96 1.60
C THR A 18 -0.11 36.84 1.03
N ALA A 19 0.62 35.82 1.45
CA ALA A 19 1.89 35.47 0.84
C ALA A 19 1.57 34.74 -0.47
N ALA A 20 1.80 35.45 -1.59
CA ALA A 20 1.88 34.84 -2.89
C ALA A 20 2.87 33.67 -2.81
N ILE A 21 2.38 32.46 -3.09
CA ILE A 21 3.21 31.27 -3.22
C ILE A 21 4.03 31.43 -4.50
N THR A 22 5.19 32.06 -4.41
CA THR A 22 6.25 31.95 -5.42
C THR A 22 7.05 30.68 -5.13
N GLY A 23 6.40 29.52 -5.29
CA GLY A 23 7.09 28.24 -5.36
C GLY A 23 7.52 28.00 -6.81
N ASN A 24 8.82 27.78 -7.06
CA ASN A 24 9.26 27.34 -8.39
C ASN A 24 8.64 25.97 -8.67
N GLN A 25 8.12 25.73 -9.88
CA GLN A 25 7.54 24.41 -10.22
C GLN A 25 8.54 23.24 -10.10
N SER A 26 9.84 23.52 -10.15
CA SER A 26 10.89 22.54 -9.82
C SER A 26 10.75 22.01 -8.38
N ASP A 27 10.39 22.88 -7.43
CA ASP A 27 10.13 22.49 -6.03
C ASP A 27 8.83 21.68 -5.91
N ALA A 28 7.84 21.96 -6.77
CA ALA A 28 6.59 21.19 -6.82
C ALA A 28 6.82 19.78 -7.41
N VAL A 29 7.67 19.64 -8.43
CA VAL A 29 8.08 18.33 -8.97
C VAL A 29 8.92 17.56 -7.95
N ASP A 30 9.87 18.21 -7.27
CA ASP A 30 10.66 17.59 -6.21
C ASP A 30 9.78 17.16 -5.02
N MET A 31 8.84 18.01 -4.57
CA MET A 31 7.84 17.63 -3.58
C MET A 31 6.96 16.48 -4.07
N TYR A 32 6.54 16.49 -5.33
CA TYR A 32 5.74 15.42 -5.91
C TYR A 32 6.51 14.09 -5.96
N LEU A 33 7.77 14.09 -6.43
CA LEU A 33 8.63 12.91 -6.48
C LEU A 33 8.93 12.37 -5.08
N LYS A 34 9.21 13.24 -4.11
CA LYS A 34 9.35 12.86 -2.69
C LYS A 34 8.04 12.32 -2.10
N SER A 35 6.89 12.88 -2.50
CA SER A 35 5.58 12.40 -2.07
C SER A 35 5.14 11.12 -2.77
N ARG A 36 5.76 10.71 -3.90
CA ARG A 36 5.39 9.49 -4.64
C ARG A 36 5.78 8.19 -3.94
N GLY A 37 6.43 8.25 -2.78
CA GLY A 37 6.36 7.17 -1.79
C GLY A 37 4.93 6.85 -1.31
N ILE A 38 3.93 7.69 -1.64
CA ILE A 38 2.55 7.64 -1.11
C ILE A 38 1.51 7.21 -2.17
N HIS A 39 1.81 7.23 -3.47
CA HIS A 39 0.85 6.79 -4.50
C HIS A 39 1.17 5.40 -5.08
N GLY A 40 0.62 4.37 -4.42
CA GLY A 40 0.05 3.21 -5.11
C GLY A 40 1.00 2.12 -5.61
N ILE A 41 2.15 1.89 -4.97
CA ILE A 41 2.85 0.62 -5.17
C ILE A 41 2.25 -0.38 -4.17
N LEU A 42 1.18 -1.06 -4.60
CA LEU A 42 0.62 -2.17 -3.84
C LEU A 42 1.61 -3.32 -3.87
N SER A 43 2.35 -3.57 -2.79
CA SER A 43 3.24 -4.74 -2.72
C SER A 43 2.46 -6.00 -3.07
N GLN A 44 2.98 -6.80 -3.99
CA GLN A 44 2.44 -8.13 -4.25
C GLN A 44 3.05 -9.12 -3.27
N ILE A 45 2.20 -9.89 -2.63
CA ILE A 45 2.57 -10.91 -1.67
C ILE A 45 2.22 -12.26 -2.27
N GLU A 46 3.16 -13.18 -2.19
CA GLU A 46 3.02 -14.57 -2.55
C GLU A 46 2.85 -15.41 -1.27
N LEU A 47 1.72 -16.08 -1.16
CA LEU A 47 1.39 -16.97 -0.06
C LEU A 47 1.68 -18.41 -0.45
N SER A 48 2.46 -19.09 0.38
CA SER A 48 2.70 -20.54 0.30
C SER A 48 2.13 -21.24 1.53
N PHE A 49 1.78 -22.52 1.36
CA PHE A 49 0.94 -23.25 2.30
C PHE A 49 1.54 -24.61 2.62
N SER A 50 1.46 -25.00 3.89
CA SER A 50 1.67 -26.38 4.33
C SER A 50 0.73 -26.71 5.47
N ALA A 51 0.43 -27.99 5.67
CA ALA A 51 -0.32 -28.44 6.83
C ALA A 51 0.40 -29.58 7.54
N THR A 52 0.08 -29.77 8.82
CA THR A 52 0.63 -30.86 9.63
C THR A 52 -0.45 -31.50 10.48
N ASN A 53 -0.28 -32.80 10.75
CA ASN A 53 -1.19 -33.61 11.56
C ASN A 53 -2.66 -33.49 11.10
N LEU A 54 -2.90 -33.47 9.79
CA LEU A 54 -4.24 -33.60 9.26
C LEU A 54 -4.84 -34.93 9.71
N ARG A 55 -6.14 -34.93 9.95
CA ARG A 55 -6.85 -36.13 10.38
C ARG A 55 -6.92 -37.13 9.24
N ASP A 56 -6.40 -38.32 9.49
CA ASP A 56 -6.59 -39.45 8.59
C ASP A 56 -8.06 -39.88 8.60
N ARG A 57 -8.68 -39.94 7.42
CA ARG A 57 -10.08 -40.31 7.25
C ARG A 57 -10.31 -41.48 6.34
N ASP A 58 -9.30 -41.86 5.58
CA ASP A 58 -9.37 -43.03 4.73
C ASP A 58 -9.07 -44.29 5.54
N VAL A 59 -9.86 -45.33 5.30
CA VAL A 59 -9.73 -46.62 6.02
C VAL A 59 -8.53 -47.43 5.50
N PHE A 60 -8.10 -47.15 4.26
CA PHE A 60 -7.09 -47.94 3.55
C PHE A 60 -5.95 -47.09 2.92
N SER A 61 -6.04 -45.77 3.00
CA SER A 61 -5.06 -44.79 2.49
C SER A 61 -4.88 -43.65 3.48
N LYS A 62 -3.97 -42.72 3.20
CA LYS A 62 -3.94 -41.41 3.88
C LYS A 62 -4.75 -40.42 3.06
N SER A 63 -5.25 -39.38 3.70
CA SER A 63 -5.93 -38.26 3.01
C SER A 63 -5.14 -37.67 1.84
N ASP A 64 -5.89 -37.15 0.86
CA ASP A 64 -5.45 -36.45 -0.34
C ASP A 64 -5.82 -34.95 -0.24
N PRO A 65 -5.08 -34.16 0.56
CA PRO A 65 -5.48 -32.81 0.93
C PRO A 65 -5.35 -31.77 -0.19
N MET A 66 -6.36 -30.91 -0.26
CA MET A 66 -6.44 -29.70 -1.09
C MET A 66 -6.86 -28.51 -0.23
N LEU A 67 -6.21 -27.36 -0.40
CA LEU A 67 -6.58 -26.11 0.25
C LEU A 67 -7.33 -25.20 -0.73
N VAL A 68 -8.44 -24.64 -0.24
CA VAL A 68 -9.20 -23.57 -0.89
C VAL A 68 -9.07 -22.30 -0.04
N VAL A 69 -8.81 -21.18 -0.71
CA VAL A 69 -8.67 -19.86 -0.07
C VAL A 69 -9.81 -18.96 -0.53
N TYR A 70 -10.43 -18.29 0.43
CA TYR A 70 -11.46 -17.28 0.19
C TYR A 70 -11.08 -15.95 0.82
N ILE A 71 -11.62 -14.87 0.25
CA ILE A 71 -11.58 -13.53 0.85
C ILE A 71 -12.97 -13.20 1.38
N LYS A 72 -13.03 -12.66 2.60
CA LYS A 72 -14.25 -12.09 3.15
C LYS A 72 -14.35 -10.61 2.79
N GLU A 73 -15.38 -10.24 2.05
CA GLU A 73 -15.67 -8.85 1.69
C GLU A 73 -16.35 -8.09 2.83
N ARG A 74 -16.45 -6.76 2.70
CA ARG A 74 -17.04 -5.88 3.73
C ARG A 74 -18.52 -6.13 3.96
N ASP A 75 -19.25 -6.59 2.95
CA ASP A 75 -20.66 -6.98 3.04
C ASP A 75 -20.85 -8.36 3.71
N GLY A 76 -19.75 -9.05 4.03
CA GLY A 76 -19.73 -10.38 4.61
C GLY A 76 -19.76 -11.51 3.57
N ALA A 77 -19.82 -11.20 2.27
CA ALA A 77 -19.69 -12.20 1.22
C ALA A 77 -18.31 -12.88 1.28
N VAL A 78 -18.28 -14.15 0.91
CA VAL A 78 -17.06 -14.95 0.89
C VAL A 78 -16.82 -15.39 -0.55
N ILE A 79 -15.71 -14.95 -1.12
CA ILE A 79 -15.38 -15.18 -2.53
C ILE A 79 -14.19 -16.12 -2.61
N GLU A 80 -14.34 -17.21 -3.36
CA GLU A 80 -13.24 -18.13 -3.64
C GLU A 80 -12.22 -17.45 -4.56
N VAL A 81 -10.96 -17.38 -4.13
CA VAL A 81 -9.90 -16.70 -4.88
C VAL A 81 -8.81 -17.65 -5.36
N PHE A 82 -8.67 -18.82 -4.74
CA PHE A 82 -7.58 -19.73 -5.04
C PHE A 82 -7.84 -21.17 -4.58
N ARG A 83 -7.30 -22.14 -5.35
CA ARG A 83 -7.21 -23.56 -5.00
C ARG A 83 -5.79 -24.07 -5.24
N THR A 84 -5.25 -24.82 -4.29
CA THR A 84 -3.99 -25.55 -4.48
C THR A 84 -4.19 -26.77 -5.37
N GLU A 85 -3.11 -27.41 -5.78
CA GLU A 85 -3.18 -28.80 -6.22
C GLU A 85 -3.54 -29.76 -5.07
N VAL A 86 -3.90 -30.99 -5.44
CA VAL A 86 -4.13 -32.10 -4.50
C VAL A 86 -2.80 -32.78 -4.22
N VAL A 87 -2.45 -32.97 -2.94
CA VAL A 87 -1.26 -33.72 -2.54
C VAL A 87 -1.69 -35.13 -2.15
N LEU A 88 -1.16 -36.15 -2.83
CA LEU A 88 -1.60 -37.52 -2.61
C LEU A 88 -1.04 -38.12 -1.32
N ASN A 89 -1.87 -38.86 -0.59
CA ASN A 89 -1.53 -39.71 0.54
C ASN A 89 -0.65 -39.02 1.61
N SER A 90 -1.05 -37.82 2.04
CA SER A 90 -0.28 -37.03 2.98
C SER A 90 -1.12 -36.39 4.07
N LEU A 91 -0.74 -36.64 5.32
CA LEU A 91 -1.26 -35.91 6.49
C LEU A 91 -0.46 -34.64 6.81
N ASN A 92 0.64 -34.41 6.08
CA ASN A 92 1.53 -33.27 6.24
C ASN A 92 1.85 -32.67 4.87
N PRO A 93 0.83 -32.19 4.12
CA PRO A 93 1.04 -31.71 2.76
C PRO A 93 1.88 -30.42 2.75
N THR A 94 2.70 -30.28 1.72
CA THR A 94 3.31 -29.01 1.33
C THR A 94 2.88 -28.74 -0.09
N TRP A 95 2.11 -27.68 -0.30
CA TRP A 95 1.60 -27.33 -1.63
C TRP A 95 2.61 -26.47 -2.38
N ILE A 96 2.74 -26.74 -3.68
CA ILE A 96 3.64 -26.09 -4.62
C ILE A 96 2.98 -24.82 -5.18
N LYS A 97 1.69 -24.86 -5.56
CA LYS A 97 1.02 -23.67 -6.08
C LYS A 97 0.91 -22.63 -4.98
N LYS A 98 1.28 -21.40 -5.34
CA LYS A 98 1.25 -20.23 -4.47
C LYS A 98 0.14 -19.28 -4.89
N TYR A 99 -0.37 -18.53 -3.93
CA TYR A 99 -1.41 -17.52 -4.18
C TYR A 99 -0.81 -16.12 -4.12
N THR A 100 -0.89 -15.37 -5.22
CA THR A 100 -0.45 -13.98 -5.28
C THR A 100 -1.61 -13.04 -4.96
N ILE A 101 -1.42 -12.16 -3.97
CA ILE A 101 -2.40 -11.17 -3.52
C ILE A 101 -1.76 -9.79 -3.42
N ALA A 102 -2.50 -8.75 -3.80
CA ALA A 102 -2.08 -7.36 -3.58
C ALA A 102 -2.33 -6.95 -2.13
N TYR A 103 -1.31 -6.38 -1.49
CA TYR A 103 -1.39 -5.90 -0.12
C TYR A 103 -1.90 -4.46 -0.06
N HIS A 104 -3.05 -4.28 0.60
CA HIS A 104 -3.66 -2.97 0.85
C HIS A 104 -3.55 -2.67 2.34
N PHE A 105 -2.61 -1.80 2.70
CA PHE A 105 -2.38 -1.41 4.09
C PHE A 105 -3.64 -0.82 4.75
N GLU A 106 -4.41 -0.07 3.97
CA GLU A 106 -5.61 0.65 4.40
C GLU A 106 -6.87 -0.23 4.55
N VAL A 107 -6.77 -1.54 4.30
CA VAL A 107 -7.90 -2.47 4.38
C VAL A 107 -7.53 -3.73 5.17
N VAL A 108 -8.40 -4.12 6.11
CA VAL A 108 -8.30 -5.44 6.75
C VAL A 108 -8.70 -6.52 5.74
N GLN A 109 -7.71 -7.17 5.13
CA GLN A 109 -7.91 -8.27 4.18
C GLN A 109 -8.05 -9.60 4.93
N THR A 110 -9.29 -10.03 5.20
CA THR A 110 -9.57 -11.30 5.89
C THR A 110 -9.54 -12.48 4.92
N LEU A 111 -8.65 -13.43 5.20
CA LEU A 111 -8.50 -14.69 4.48
C LEU A 111 -9.17 -15.82 5.25
N LEU A 112 -9.89 -16.67 4.52
CA LEU A 112 -10.50 -17.90 5.01
C LEU A 112 -9.84 -19.07 4.28
N PHE A 113 -9.43 -20.07 5.04
CA PHE A 113 -8.73 -21.25 4.56
C PHE A 113 -9.59 -22.47 4.85
N HIS A 114 -9.85 -23.29 3.82
CA HIS A 114 -10.63 -24.50 3.96
C HIS A 114 -9.87 -25.67 3.35
N VAL A 115 -9.52 -26.65 4.17
CA VAL A 115 -8.83 -27.85 3.73
C VAL A 115 -9.85 -28.97 3.51
N PHE A 116 -9.79 -29.59 2.33
CA PHE A 116 -10.60 -30.72 1.92
C PHE A 116 -9.72 -31.95 1.69
N ASP A 117 -10.28 -33.11 1.99
CA ASP A 117 -9.81 -34.42 1.54
C ASP A 117 -10.52 -34.72 0.22
N VAL A 118 -9.76 -34.85 -0.86
CA VAL A 118 -10.31 -35.11 -2.19
C VAL A 118 -10.46 -36.61 -2.36
N ASP A 119 -11.67 -37.07 -2.69
CA ASP A 119 -11.91 -38.50 -2.88
C ASP A 119 -11.05 -39.01 -4.06
N THR A 120 -10.40 -40.16 -3.84
CA THR A 120 -9.61 -40.90 -4.81
C THR A 120 -10.24 -41.03 -6.20
N GLN A 121 -11.59 -41.07 -6.28
CA GLN A 121 -12.32 -41.13 -7.56
C GLN A 121 -12.17 -39.87 -8.43
N PHE A 122 -11.76 -38.74 -7.85
CA PHE A 122 -11.65 -37.44 -8.53
C PHE A 122 -10.21 -37.00 -8.83
N LEU A 123 -9.20 -37.83 -8.54
CA LEU A 123 -7.79 -37.45 -8.69
C LEU A 123 -7.36 -37.12 -10.13
N ASN A 124 -8.08 -37.63 -11.13
CA ASN A 124 -7.82 -37.35 -12.55
C ASN A 124 -8.60 -36.13 -13.08
N ILE A 125 -9.39 -35.47 -12.25
CA ILE A 125 -10.17 -34.30 -12.62
C ILE A 125 -9.35 -33.04 -12.31
N GLU A 126 -9.41 -32.05 -13.20
CA GLU A 126 -8.82 -30.76 -12.91
C GLU A 126 -9.43 -30.15 -11.65
N VAL A 127 -8.57 -29.64 -10.75
CA VAL A 127 -8.97 -29.03 -9.48
C VAL A 127 -10.09 -27.98 -9.59
N LYS A 128 -10.12 -27.23 -10.71
CA LYS A 128 -11.14 -26.21 -10.97
C LYS A 128 -12.54 -26.79 -11.21
N MET A 129 -12.62 -28.05 -11.61
CA MET A 129 -13.87 -28.77 -11.89
C MET A 129 -14.35 -29.58 -10.69
N LEU A 130 -13.53 -29.71 -9.64
CA LEU A 130 -13.94 -30.38 -8.40
C LEU A 130 -15.07 -29.61 -7.72
N LYS A 131 -16.14 -30.30 -7.40
CA LYS A 131 -17.23 -29.76 -6.59
C LYS A 131 -16.93 -29.98 -5.11
N LEU A 132 -16.82 -28.90 -4.36
CA LEU A 132 -16.43 -28.92 -2.95
C LEU A 132 -17.45 -29.64 -2.05
N GLU A 133 -18.73 -29.64 -2.44
CA GLU A 133 -19.81 -30.37 -1.77
C GLU A 133 -19.66 -31.90 -1.83
N GLU A 134 -18.96 -32.39 -2.85
CA GLU A 134 -18.65 -33.82 -3.03
C GLU A 134 -17.34 -34.22 -2.34
N GLN A 135 -16.60 -33.26 -1.77
CA GLN A 135 -15.33 -33.49 -1.08
C GLN A 135 -15.50 -33.45 0.45
N GLN A 136 -14.59 -34.07 1.18
CA GLN A 136 -14.70 -34.15 2.63
C GLN A 136 -13.93 -33.03 3.32
N SER A 137 -14.63 -32.19 4.09
CA SER A 137 -13.97 -31.14 4.89
C SER A 137 -13.07 -31.73 5.99
N LEU A 138 -11.80 -31.31 5.99
CA LEU A 138 -10.81 -31.60 7.04
C LEU A 138 -10.79 -30.49 8.11
N GLY A 139 -10.97 -29.23 7.72
CA GLY A 139 -11.15 -28.12 8.66
C GLY A 139 -11.01 -26.75 8.02
N GLU A 140 -11.36 -25.72 8.79
CA GLU A 140 -11.34 -24.32 8.41
C GLU A 140 -10.46 -23.50 9.37
N ALA A 141 -9.85 -22.44 8.87
CA ALA A 141 -9.17 -21.42 9.66
C ALA A 141 -9.34 -20.04 9.00
N SER A 142 -9.10 -18.97 9.75
CA SER A 142 -9.16 -17.60 9.22
C SER A 142 -8.17 -16.69 9.92
N CYS A 143 -7.62 -15.72 9.19
CA CYS A 143 -6.83 -14.63 9.75
C CYS A 143 -6.89 -13.40 8.84
N ALA A 144 -6.44 -12.25 9.32
CA ALA A 144 -6.11 -11.12 8.46
C ALA A 144 -4.73 -11.30 7.83
N LEU A 145 -4.54 -10.83 6.59
CA LEU A 145 -3.24 -10.84 5.92
C LEU A 145 -2.17 -10.09 6.72
N SER A 146 -2.56 -9.02 7.42
CA SER A 146 -1.71 -8.25 8.34
C SER A 146 -1.11 -9.10 9.47
N GLU A 147 -1.82 -10.13 9.96
CA GLU A 147 -1.33 -11.02 11.02
C GLU A 147 -0.22 -11.97 10.56
N ILE A 148 -0.09 -12.20 9.25
CA ILE A 148 0.96 -13.03 8.67
C ILE A 148 2.19 -12.17 8.41
N VAL A 149 2.02 -11.04 7.73
CA VAL A 149 3.14 -10.21 7.22
C VAL A 149 3.89 -9.44 8.32
N THR A 150 3.26 -9.22 9.47
CA THR A 150 3.88 -8.59 10.65
C THR A 150 4.67 -9.57 11.50
N LYS A 151 4.60 -10.88 11.22
CA LYS A 151 5.44 -11.86 11.93
C LYS A 151 6.90 -11.73 11.49
N PRO A 152 7.89 -11.86 12.40
CA PRO A 152 9.30 -11.77 12.04
C PRO A 152 9.74 -12.77 10.95
N ASN A 153 9.17 -13.97 10.98
CA ASN A 153 9.41 -15.02 9.97
C ASN A 153 8.35 -15.02 8.84
N ARG A 154 7.42 -14.05 8.85
CA ARG A 154 6.28 -13.93 7.93
C ARG A 154 5.45 -15.20 7.79
N SER A 155 5.41 -15.99 8.86
CA SER A 155 4.73 -17.27 8.88
C SER A 155 3.79 -17.38 10.07
N LEU A 156 2.57 -17.84 9.80
CA LEU A 156 1.51 -18.01 10.77
C LEU A 156 0.97 -19.44 10.70
N THR A 157 0.98 -20.12 11.84
CA THR A 157 0.35 -21.43 12.00
C THR A 157 -1.00 -21.28 12.68
N LEU A 158 -2.05 -21.74 12.03
CA LEU A 158 -3.44 -21.72 12.45
C LEU A 158 -3.92 -23.13 12.79
N ASP A 159 -4.69 -23.27 13.86
CA ASP A 159 -5.39 -24.51 14.17
C ASP A 159 -6.62 -24.65 13.27
N LEU A 160 -6.77 -25.81 12.62
CA LEU A 160 -7.95 -26.12 11.82
C LEU A 160 -9.11 -26.55 12.72
N VAL A 161 -10.24 -25.85 12.60
CA VAL A 161 -11.47 -26.11 13.35
C VAL A 161 -12.60 -26.53 12.42
N ARG A 162 -13.57 -27.29 12.93
CA ARG A 162 -14.78 -27.64 12.17
C ARG A 162 -15.95 -26.84 12.70
N ARG A 163 -16.76 -26.27 11.81
CA ARG A 163 -18.10 -25.80 12.18
C ARG A 163 -18.97 -27.03 12.48
N VAL A 164 -19.11 -27.37 13.76
CA VAL A 164 -20.10 -28.36 14.18
C VAL A 164 -21.40 -27.59 14.39
N GLU A 165 -22.33 -27.72 13.45
CA GLU A 165 -23.74 -27.48 13.74
C GLU A 165 -24.20 -28.58 14.70
N SER A 166 -24.59 -28.17 15.91
CA SER A 166 -25.17 -28.96 17.00
C SER A 166 -24.24 -29.66 18.00
N VAL A 167 -24.53 -29.29 19.26
CA VAL A 167 -24.17 -29.91 20.55
C VAL A 167 -22.83 -29.52 21.17
N SER A 168 -22.98 -28.82 22.29
CA SER A 168 -22.01 -28.48 23.32
C SER A 168 -20.97 -29.57 23.61
N SER A 169 -19.73 -29.33 23.18
CA SER A 169 -18.55 -29.82 23.88
C SER A 169 -17.53 -28.70 23.97
N THR A 170 -17.13 -28.37 25.19
CA THR A 170 -16.18 -27.31 25.57
C THR A 170 -14.73 -27.58 25.14
N HIS A 171 -14.52 -28.45 24.15
CA HIS A 171 -13.22 -28.76 23.58
C HIS A 171 -13.34 -28.68 22.05
N SER A 172 -12.76 -27.62 21.46
CA SER A 172 -12.48 -27.58 20.03
C SER A 172 -11.60 -28.77 19.68
N GLN A 173 -12.14 -29.77 18.99
CA GLN A 173 -11.32 -30.83 18.44
C GLN A 173 -10.41 -30.21 17.38
N HIS A 174 -9.10 -30.26 17.59
CA HIS A 174 -8.11 -29.74 16.64
C HIS A 174 -7.96 -30.75 15.50
N HIS A 175 -8.14 -30.31 14.25
CA HIS A 175 -8.15 -31.18 13.06
C HIS A 175 -6.84 -31.12 12.24
N GLY A 176 -5.77 -30.69 12.88
CA GLY A 176 -4.48 -30.40 12.25
C GLY A 176 -4.16 -28.92 12.29
N LYS A 177 -3.00 -28.57 11.74
CA LYS A 177 -2.50 -27.19 11.70
C LYS A 177 -2.20 -26.80 10.27
N LEU A 178 -2.62 -25.61 9.87
CA LEU A 178 -2.27 -24.98 8.60
C LEU A 178 -1.21 -23.91 8.86
N THR A 179 -0.10 -23.97 8.15
CA THR A 179 0.94 -22.95 8.16
C THR A 179 0.89 -22.18 6.85
N VAL A 180 0.76 -20.86 6.94
CA VAL A 180 0.80 -19.93 5.83
C VAL A 180 2.08 -19.12 5.92
N HIS A 181 2.84 -19.03 4.83
CA HIS A 181 4.07 -18.26 4.74
C HIS A 181 3.95 -17.20 3.64
N ALA A 182 4.28 -15.96 3.96
CA ALA A 182 4.15 -14.81 3.08
C ALA A 182 5.52 -14.29 2.64
N GLU A 183 5.71 -14.13 1.33
CA GLU A 183 6.89 -13.51 0.74
C GLU A 183 6.47 -12.37 -0.18
N GLU A 184 7.20 -11.26 -0.15
CA GLU A 184 6.93 -10.17 -1.08
C GLU A 184 7.61 -10.47 -2.42
N CYS A 185 6.90 -10.27 -3.52
CA CYS A 185 7.40 -10.53 -4.85
C CYS A 185 8.62 -9.64 -5.16
N PHE A 186 9.65 -10.23 -5.78
CA PHE A 186 10.91 -9.53 -6.11
C PHE A 186 10.69 -8.27 -6.96
N SER A 187 9.77 -8.33 -7.93
CA SER A 187 9.40 -7.19 -8.79
C SER A 187 8.84 -5.99 -8.02
N SER A 188 8.26 -6.18 -6.84
CA SER A 188 7.78 -5.08 -5.99
C SER A 188 8.92 -4.35 -5.26
N ARG A 189 10.09 -4.98 -5.11
CA ARG A 189 11.24 -4.47 -4.34
C ARG A 189 12.29 -3.74 -5.16
N THR A 190 12.34 -4.02 -6.46
CA THR A 190 13.40 -3.53 -7.33
C THR A 190 13.02 -2.18 -7.93
N THR A 191 13.90 -1.20 -7.73
CA THR A 191 13.79 0.14 -8.29
C THR A 191 14.97 0.41 -9.20
N ALA A 192 14.69 0.82 -10.43
CA ALA A 192 15.68 1.29 -11.38
C ALA A 192 15.94 2.78 -11.12
N GLU A 193 17.18 3.11 -10.78
CA GLU A 193 17.69 4.47 -10.77
C GLU A 193 18.38 4.73 -12.11
N MET A 194 18.03 5.83 -12.77
CA MET A 194 18.67 6.21 -14.02
C MET A 194 18.85 7.72 -14.15
N MET A 195 19.96 8.11 -14.76
CA MET A 195 20.25 9.49 -15.13
C MET A 195 20.17 9.61 -16.65
N LEU A 196 19.25 10.43 -17.12
CA LEU A 196 19.00 10.62 -18.54
C LEU A 196 19.64 11.92 -19.01
N SER A 197 20.11 11.94 -20.25
CA SER A 197 20.56 13.15 -20.92
C SER A 197 20.09 13.16 -22.37
N CYS A 198 20.01 14.35 -22.96
CA CYS A 198 19.79 14.49 -24.39
C CYS A 198 20.91 15.30 -25.03
N LEU A 199 21.09 15.14 -26.34
CA LEU A 199 22.06 15.87 -27.13
C LEU A 199 21.38 16.45 -28.38
N ASP A 200 21.79 17.66 -28.79
CA ASP A 200 21.29 18.39 -29.96
C ASP A 200 19.76 18.50 -30.01
N LEU A 201 19.13 18.91 -28.91
CA LEU A 201 17.68 19.16 -28.88
C LEU A 201 17.31 20.33 -29.81
N GLU A 202 16.42 20.07 -30.77
CA GLU A 202 15.91 21.08 -31.70
C GLU A 202 14.60 21.67 -31.17
N SER A 203 14.59 22.95 -30.77
CA SER A 203 13.33 23.66 -30.50
C SER A 203 12.62 24.00 -31.81
N LYS A 204 11.28 23.97 -31.81
CA LYS A 204 10.48 24.33 -33.00
C LYS A 204 10.82 25.70 -33.58
N ASP A 205 11.16 26.66 -32.72
CA ASP A 205 11.59 27.99 -33.17
C ASP A 205 13.12 28.08 -33.13
N LEU A 206 13.72 28.46 -34.26
CA LEU A 206 15.18 28.54 -34.47
C LEU A 206 15.91 29.56 -33.58
N PHE A 207 15.17 30.34 -32.78
CA PHE A 207 15.68 31.35 -31.85
C PHE A 207 15.01 31.29 -30.47
N SER A 208 14.18 30.25 -30.19
CA SER A 208 13.55 30.11 -28.89
C SER A 208 14.47 29.44 -27.88
N LYS A 209 14.24 29.83 -26.63
CA LYS A 209 14.75 29.14 -25.44
C LYS A 209 14.27 27.68 -25.44
N CYS A 210 15.19 26.73 -25.37
CA CYS A 210 14.89 25.33 -25.12
C CYS A 210 14.94 25.10 -23.61
N ASP A 211 13.78 24.95 -22.98
CA ASP A 211 13.62 24.67 -21.56
C ASP A 211 13.15 23.21 -21.38
N PRO A 212 14.01 22.19 -21.58
CA PRO A 212 13.56 20.82 -21.76
C PRO A 212 13.25 20.10 -20.43
N PHE A 213 12.27 19.19 -20.49
CA PHE A 213 11.99 18.19 -19.46
C PHE A 213 11.49 16.89 -20.08
N LEU A 214 11.60 15.78 -19.34
CA LEU A 214 11.12 14.47 -19.77
C LEU A 214 9.84 14.09 -19.03
N VAL A 215 8.95 13.40 -19.74
CA VAL A 215 7.82 12.64 -19.18
C VAL A 215 8.01 11.19 -19.57
N ILE A 216 8.06 10.31 -18.57
CA ILE A 216 8.14 8.87 -18.75
C ILE A 216 6.76 8.30 -18.47
N SER A 217 6.21 7.58 -19.43
CA SER A 217 4.87 7.02 -19.38
C SER A 217 4.89 5.52 -19.62
N LYS A 218 4.09 4.78 -18.84
CA LYS A 218 3.81 3.36 -19.09
C LYS A 218 2.78 3.25 -20.20
N LEU A 219 3.05 2.40 -21.19
CA LEU A 219 2.06 2.03 -22.19
C LEU A 219 1.19 0.88 -21.66
N VAL A 220 -0.12 1.08 -21.61
CA VAL A 220 -1.07 0.00 -21.27
C VAL A 220 -1.59 -0.70 -22.53
N GLU A 221 -2.12 -1.91 -22.38
CA GLU A 221 -2.63 -2.74 -23.50
C GLU A 221 -3.67 -2.04 -24.37
N SER A 222 -4.44 -1.11 -23.79
CA SER A 222 -5.41 -0.29 -24.52
C SER A 222 -4.79 0.78 -25.43
N GLY A 223 -3.45 0.91 -25.46
CA GLY A 223 -2.71 1.92 -26.22
C GLY A 223 -2.60 3.28 -25.54
N ILE A 224 -3.19 3.45 -24.36
CA ILE A 224 -3.10 4.68 -23.56
C ILE A 224 -1.72 4.74 -22.88
N SER A 225 -1.11 5.92 -22.85
CA SER A 225 0.12 6.17 -22.11
C SER A 225 -0.19 6.87 -20.79
N ILE A 226 0.25 6.27 -19.68
CA ILE A 226 0.01 6.76 -18.32
C ILE A 226 1.33 7.32 -17.75
N PRO A 227 1.42 8.63 -17.42
CA PRO A 227 2.63 9.22 -16.87
C PRO A 227 3.04 8.62 -15.52
N VAL A 228 4.25 8.08 -15.45
CA VAL A 228 4.84 7.48 -14.23
C VAL A 228 5.97 8.29 -13.64
N CYS A 229 6.65 9.14 -14.41
CA CYS A 229 7.71 10.00 -13.88
C CYS A 229 7.86 11.25 -14.75
N LYS A 230 8.37 12.33 -14.13
CA LYS A 230 8.68 13.58 -14.80
C LYS A 230 9.98 14.14 -14.21
N THR A 231 10.87 14.63 -15.07
CA THR A 231 12.11 15.31 -14.61
C THR A 231 11.87 16.79 -14.32
N GLU A 232 12.85 17.44 -13.71
CA GLU A 232 12.88 18.90 -13.60
C GLU A 232 13.01 19.58 -14.97
N VAL A 233 12.58 20.84 -15.03
CA VAL A 233 12.78 21.70 -16.20
C VAL A 233 14.14 22.35 -16.10
N LEU A 234 15.00 22.12 -17.10
CA LEU A 234 16.27 22.82 -17.26
C LEU A 234 16.07 24.01 -18.19
N LYS A 235 16.74 25.14 -17.93
CA LYS A 235 16.50 26.39 -18.68
C LYS A 235 17.58 26.62 -19.75
N ASN A 236 17.16 26.96 -20.96
CA ASN A 236 18.03 27.26 -22.11
C ASN A 236 19.10 26.19 -22.36
N ASP A 237 18.73 24.92 -22.28
CA ASP A 237 19.65 23.80 -22.43
C ASP A 237 19.27 22.92 -23.63
N HIS A 238 20.19 22.79 -24.58
CA HIS A 238 20.03 21.92 -25.75
C HIS A 238 20.70 20.55 -25.55
N ASN A 239 21.50 20.39 -24.50
CA ASN A 239 22.19 19.16 -24.15
C ASN A 239 21.96 18.81 -22.66
N PRO A 240 20.68 18.70 -22.24
CA PRO A 240 20.35 18.58 -20.83
C PRO A 240 20.85 17.27 -20.23
N THR A 241 21.33 17.33 -18.99
CA THR A 241 21.50 16.16 -18.11
C THR A 241 20.64 16.38 -16.87
N TRP A 242 19.59 15.57 -16.71
CA TRP A 242 18.66 15.70 -15.57
C TRP A 242 19.18 14.96 -14.33
N LYS A 243 18.62 15.29 -13.16
CA LYS A 243 18.81 14.53 -11.94
C LYS A 243 18.35 13.07 -12.08
N PRO A 244 18.87 12.15 -11.24
CA PRO A 244 18.42 10.77 -11.25
C PRO A 244 16.91 10.64 -11.02
N VAL A 245 16.28 9.77 -11.82
CA VAL A 245 14.88 9.36 -11.65
C VAL A 245 14.81 7.93 -11.15
N PHE A 246 13.80 7.65 -10.34
CA PHE A 246 13.57 6.35 -9.72
C PHE A 246 12.27 5.75 -10.23
N LEU A 247 12.33 4.56 -10.83
CA LEU A 247 11.17 3.81 -11.32
C LEU A 247 11.11 2.43 -10.67
N ASN A 248 10.04 2.15 -9.94
CA ASN A 248 9.80 0.81 -9.43
C ASN A 248 9.34 -0.12 -10.57
N ILE A 249 9.86 -1.35 -10.63
CA ILE A 249 9.54 -2.30 -11.70
C ILE A 249 8.03 -2.59 -11.78
N GLN A 250 7.32 -2.62 -10.66
CA GLN A 250 5.88 -2.81 -10.63
C GLN A 250 5.10 -1.63 -11.24
N GLN A 251 5.58 -0.39 -11.05
CA GLN A 251 4.95 0.80 -11.65
C GLN A 251 5.00 0.75 -13.18
N VAL A 252 6.10 0.25 -13.73
CA VAL A 252 6.27 0.09 -15.19
C VAL A 252 5.65 -1.21 -15.71
N GLY A 253 5.38 -2.19 -14.84
CA GLY A 253 4.81 -3.50 -15.15
C GLY A 253 5.85 -4.61 -15.09
N SER A 254 6.83 -4.55 -15.97
CA SER A 254 8.00 -5.44 -15.99
C SER A 254 9.21 -4.71 -16.57
N LYS A 255 10.40 -5.30 -16.45
CA LYS A 255 11.64 -4.74 -17.03
C LYS A 255 11.56 -4.62 -18.57
N ASP A 256 10.83 -5.53 -19.22
CA ASP A 256 10.64 -5.57 -20.67
C ASP A 256 9.40 -4.77 -21.16
N SER A 257 8.61 -4.23 -20.25
CA SER A 257 7.42 -3.46 -20.61
C SER A 257 7.81 -2.17 -21.35
N PRO A 258 7.16 -1.83 -22.47
CA PRO A 258 7.49 -0.64 -23.24
C PRO A 258 7.10 0.63 -22.48
N LEU A 259 8.07 1.54 -22.34
CA LEU A 259 7.89 2.89 -21.83
C LEU A 259 7.97 3.89 -22.97
N VAL A 260 7.14 4.92 -22.92
CA VAL A 260 7.22 6.08 -23.80
C VAL A 260 7.89 7.20 -23.04
N ILE A 261 9.04 7.66 -23.55
CA ILE A 261 9.81 8.76 -22.99
C ILE A 261 9.66 9.94 -23.94
N GLU A 262 9.00 11.00 -23.48
CA GLU A 262 8.72 12.19 -24.26
C GLU A 262 9.52 13.37 -23.72
N CYS A 263 10.27 14.04 -24.60
CA CYS A 263 10.98 15.27 -24.31
C CYS A 263 10.14 16.46 -24.76
N PHE A 264 9.85 17.37 -23.82
CA PHE A 264 9.03 18.54 -24.05
C PHE A 264 9.82 19.82 -23.79
N ASN A 265 9.53 20.86 -24.58
CA ASN A 265 9.93 22.23 -24.29
C ASN A 265 8.89 22.87 -23.35
N PHE A 266 9.34 23.38 -22.22
CA PHE A 266 8.47 24.03 -21.24
C PHE A 266 7.92 25.37 -21.76
N ASN A 267 6.65 25.61 -21.47
CA ASN A 267 5.93 26.84 -21.80
C ASN A 267 5.13 27.27 -20.57
N SER A 268 5.24 28.53 -20.17
CA SER A 268 4.59 29.06 -18.96
C SER A 268 3.06 29.09 -19.05
N ASN A 269 2.49 29.01 -20.25
CA ASN A 269 1.05 28.92 -20.49
C ASN A 269 0.47 27.50 -20.21
N GLY A 270 1.31 26.53 -19.84
CA GLY A 270 0.94 25.14 -19.56
C GLY A 270 0.80 24.24 -20.79
N LYS A 271 0.90 24.77 -22.01
CA LYS A 271 0.88 24.01 -23.27
C LYS A 271 2.30 23.76 -23.74
N HIS A 272 2.89 22.66 -23.31
CA HIS A 272 4.25 22.28 -23.64
C HIS A 272 4.36 21.73 -25.07
N ASP A 273 5.48 22.03 -25.74
CA ASP A 273 5.74 21.57 -27.10
C ASP A 273 6.56 20.28 -27.10
N LEU A 274 6.07 19.23 -27.75
CA LEU A 274 6.84 18.00 -27.93
C LEU A 274 8.07 18.28 -28.82
N ILE A 275 9.26 18.01 -28.29
CA ILE A 275 10.53 18.05 -29.03
C ILE A 275 10.75 16.71 -29.74
N GLY A 276 10.52 15.60 -29.03
CA GLY A 276 10.64 14.26 -29.58
C GLY A 276 10.31 13.20 -28.54
N LYS A 277 10.10 11.97 -28.99
CA LYS A 277 9.80 10.83 -28.14
C LYS A 277 10.58 9.60 -28.54
N VAL A 278 10.72 8.66 -27.62
CA VAL A 278 11.27 7.33 -27.88
C VAL A 278 10.44 6.30 -27.12
N GLN A 279 10.38 5.07 -27.65
CA GLN A 279 9.74 3.95 -26.98
C GLN A 279 10.77 2.86 -26.70
N LYS A 280 11.05 2.59 -25.42
CA LYS A 280 12.05 1.61 -24.95
C LYS A 280 11.59 0.97 -23.65
N SER A 281 12.03 -0.26 -23.40
CA SER A 281 11.86 -0.89 -22.08
C SER A 281 13.00 -0.50 -21.13
N LEU A 282 12.87 -0.79 -19.82
CA LEU A 282 13.99 -0.62 -18.88
C LEU A 282 15.19 -1.49 -19.29
N ALA A 283 14.95 -2.71 -19.78
CA ALA A 283 16.00 -3.58 -20.32
C ALA A 283 16.75 -2.93 -21.50
N ASP A 284 16.05 -2.18 -22.35
CA ASP A 284 16.69 -1.49 -23.47
C ASP A 284 17.47 -0.26 -23.03
N LEU A 285 16.99 0.47 -22.01
CA LEU A 285 17.73 1.58 -21.41
C LEU A 285 19.03 1.11 -20.74
N GLU A 286 19.01 -0.05 -20.09
CA GLU A 286 20.22 -0.69 -19.55
C GLU A 286 21.22 -1.07 -20.65
N LYS A 287 20.74 -1.57 -21.79
CA LYS A 287 21.58 -1.84 -22.97
C LYS A 287 22.16 -0.56 -23.56
N ILE A 288 21.37 0.50 -23.66
CA ILE A 288 21.82 1.84 -24.11
C ILE A 288 22.95 2.35 -23.20
N HIS A 289 22.77 2.24 -21.88
CA HIS A 289 23.81 2.59 -20.90
C HIS A 289 25.09 1.77 -21.11
N SER A 290 24.96 0.45 -21.22
CA SER A 290 26.10 -0.48 -21.37
C SER A 290 26.84 -0.29 -22.69
N GLY A 291 26.10 -0.02 -23.77
CA GLY A 291 26.64 0.24 -25.11
C GLY A 291 27.24 1.63 -25.28
N ARG A 292 26.89 2.58 -24.39
CA ARG A 292 27.26 4.02 -24.50
C ARG A 292 26.83 4.67 -25.83
N GLU A 293 25.81 4.12 -26.47
CA GLU A 293 25.25 4.62 -27.72
C GLU A 293 23.92 5.30 -27.45
N GLY A 294 23.76 6.54 -27.87
CA GLY A 294 22.50 7.28 -27.73
C GLY A 294 21.47 6.86 -28.77
N GLU A 295 20.21 6.85 -28.37
CA GLU A 295 19.08 6.52 -29.22
C GLU A 295 18.49 7.79 -29.85
N ASN A 296 18.17 7.78 -31.15
CA ASN A 296 17.53 8.93 -31.79
C ASN A 296 16.11 9.14 -31.28
N LEU A 297 15.71 10.40 -31.10
CA LEU A 297 14.33 10.78 -30.83
C LEU A 297 13.50 10.77 -32.12
N PHE A 298 12.19 10.59 -31.96
CA PHE A 298 11.22 10.55 -33.06
C PHE A 298 10.15 11.61 -32.88
N LEU A 299 9.69 12.21 -33.97
CA LEU A 299 8.49 13.05 -34.00
C LEU A 299 7.41 12.42 -34.89
N PRO A 300 6.17 12.27 -34.39
CA PRO A 300 5.06 11.83 -35.21
C PRO A 300 4.75 12.90 -36.27
N THR A 301 4.82 12.51 -37.53
CA THR A 301 4.54 13.36 -38.69
C THR A 301 3.38 12.77 -39.46
N LEU A 302 2.36 13.58 -39.75
CA LEU A 302 1.29 13.18 -40.65
C LEU A 302 1.80 13.27 -42.09
N VAL A 303 1.86 12.13 -42.78
CA VAL A 303 2.16 12.05 -44.21
C VAL A 303 0.93 11.45 -44.90
N GLY A 304 0.04 12.33 -45.38
CA GLY A 304 -1.25 11.89 -45.95
C GLY A 304 -2.23 11.40 -44.88
N HIS A 305 -2.72 10.16 -45.00
CA HIS A 305 -3.62 9.52 -44.02
C HIS A 305 -2.87 8.66 -42.99
N ASP A 306 -1.56 8.45 -43.16
CA ASP A 306 -0.74 7.61 -42.30
C ASP A 306 0.16 8.45 -41.38
N CYS A 307 0.45 7.92 -40.20
CA CYS A 307 1.31 8.54 -39.19
C CYS A 307 2.69 7.88 -39.24
N GLU A 308 3.69 8.59 -39.75
CA GLU A 308 5.09 8.11 -39.77
C GLU A 308 5.93 8.82 -38.71
N ASN A 309 6.92 8.13 -38.15
CA ASN A 309 7.83 8.69 -37.16
C ASN A 309 9.09 9.23 -37.85
N LYS A 310 9.24 10.56 -37.91
CA LYS A 310 10.45 11.21 -38.41
C LYS A 310 11.59 11.04 -37.40
N ILE A 311 12.70 10.47 -37.84
CA ILE A 311 13.94 10.36 -37.05
C ILE A 311 14.58 11.76 -36.92
N LEU A 312 14.92 12.15 -35.69
CA LEU A 312 15.60 13.41 -35.38
C LEU A 312 17.10 13.21 -35.21
N LYS A 313 17.84 14.31 -35.30
CA LYS A 313 19.26 14.35 -34.90
C LYS A 313 19.43 14.29 -33.39
N SER A 314 18.43 14.80 -32.67
CA SER A 314 18.38 14.79 -31.21
C SER A 314 18.43 13.35 -30.69
N LYS A 315 19.30 13.10 -29.71
CA LYS A 315 19.50 11.77 -29.13
C LYS A 315 19.24 11.76 -27.64
N LEU A 316 18.72 10.65 -27.13
CA LEU A 316 18.60 10.32 -25.70
C LEU A 316 19.76 9.38 -25.31
N PHE A 317 20.38 9.67 -24.18
CA PHE A 317 21.41 8.85 -23.56
C PHE A 317 21.02 8.48 -22.12
N VAL A 318 21.63 7.39 -21.64
CA VAL A 318 21.50 6.91 -20.27
C VAL A 318 22.88 6.98 -19.61
N GLU A 319 23.13 8.06 -18.88
CA GLU A 319 24.42 8.37 -18.26
C GLU A 319 24.73 7.42 -17.10
N ASN A 320 23.70 7.06 -16.33
CA ASN A 320 23.79 6.09 -15.25
C ASN A 320 22.54 5.20 -15.26
N PHE A 321 22.73 3.92 -14.96
CA PHE A 321 21.66 2.96 -14.75
C PHE A 321 22.05 1.98 -13.64
N SER A 322 21.27 1.94 -12.57
CA SER A 322 21.48 1.03 -11.45
C SER A 322 20.16 0.45 -10.96
N GLU A 323 20.12 -0.87 -10.79
CA GLU A 323 19.00 -1.54 -10.13
C GLU A 323 19.34 -1.75 -8.66
N THR A 324 18.47 -1.26 -7.78
CA THR A 324 18.63 -1.41 -6.33
C THR A 324 17.40 -2.07 -5.75
N ILE A 325 17.63 -2.97 -4.80
CA ILE A 325 16.57 -3.52 -3.96
C ILE A 325 16.34 -2.52 -2.83
N GLN A 326 15.17 -1.88 -2.82
CA GLN A 326 14.80 -0.96 -1.76
C GLN A 326 14.12 -1.73 -0.63
N HIS A 327 14.39 -1.31 0.61
CA HIS A 327 13.63 -1.80 1.76
C HIS A 327 12.19 -1.31 1.66
N THR A 328 11.25 -2.25 1.63
CA THR A 328 9.82 -1.95 1.49
C THR A 328 9.17 -1.75 2.86
N PHE A 329 7.95 -1.22 2.86
CA PHE A 329 7.13 -1.13 4.07
C PHE A 329 7.02 -2.49 4.81
N LEU A 330 6.85 -3.58 4.06
CA LEU A 330 6.78 -4.94 4.62
C LEU A 330 8.11 -5.41 5.24
N ASP A 331 9.25 -4.96 4.74
CA ASP A 331 10.55 -5.26 5.37
C ASP A 331 10.70 -4.59 6.73
N TYR A 332 10.23 -3.35 6.88
CA TYR A 332 10.21 -2.68 8.18
C TYR A 332 9.29 -3.39 9.17
N LEU A 333 8.10 -3.81 8.74
CA LEU A 333 7.18 -4.58 9.60
C LEU A 333 7.79 -5.92 10.04
N ALA A 334 8.36 -6.69 9.11
CA ALA A 334 9.04 -7.95 9.44
C ALA A 334 10.28 -7.72 10.31
N GLY A 335 10.93 -6.55 10.19
CA GLY A 335 12.01 -6.09 11.05
C GLY A 335 11.57 -5.68 12.47
N GLY A 336 10.28 -5.72 12.77
CA GLY A 336 9.72 -5.40 14.09
C GLY A 336 9.36 -3.92 14.27
N VAL A 337 9.24 -3.14 13.19
CA VAL A 337 8.65 -1.81 13.27
C VAL A 337 7.15 -1.93 13.52
N GLU A 338 6.67 -1.23 14.53
CA GLU A 338 5.27 -1.17 14.91
C GLU A 338 4.66 0.18 14.53
N LEU A 339 3.36 0.20 14.24
CA LEU A 339 2.58 1.41 14.03
C LEU A 339 1.63 1.60 15.20
N ASN A 340 2.00 2.49 16.13
CA ASN A 340 1.18 2.79 17.29
C ASN A 340 0.06 3.78 16.92
N PHE A 341 -1.19 3.37 17.13
CA PHE A 341 -2.35 4.24 16.93
C PHE A 341 -2.55 5.17 18.12
N MET A 342 -2.64 6.47 17.83
CA MET A 342 -2.93 7.52 18.81
C MET A 342 -4.21 8.26 18.42
N VAL A 343 -5.02 8.62 19.41
CA VAL A 343 -6.27 9.35 19.20
C VAL A 343 -6.36 10.59 20.08
N ALA A 344 -6.81 11.70 19.50
CA ALA A 344 -7.12 12.94 20.21
C ALA A 344 -8.51 13.44 19.79
N ILE A 345 -9.43 13.55 20.75
CA ILE A 345 -10.84 13.88 20.51
C ILE A 345 -11.12 15.32 20.95
N ASP A 346 -11.85 16.05 20.11
CA ASP A 346 -12.30 17.41 20.40
C ASP A 346 -13.51 17.39 21.35
N PHE A 347 -13.39 17.97 22.54
CA PHE A 347 -14.45 18.13 23.53
C PHE A 347 -14.91 19.59 23.70
N THR A 348 -14.64 20.46 22.72
CA THR A 348 -15.13 21.84 22.71
C THR A 348 -16.65 21.92 22.64
N ALA A 349 -17.20 23.01 23.19
CA ALA A 349 -18.65 23.23 23.27
C ALA A 349 -19.34 23.33 21.89
N SER A 350 -18.62 23.58 20.79
CA SER A 350 -19.17 23.57 19.43
C SER A 350 -19.77 22.24 19.01
N ASN A 351 -19.43 21.13 19.69
CA ASN A 351 -20.02 19.82 19.46
C ASN A 351 -21.44 19.64 20.04
N GLY A 352 -21.93 20.62 20.81
CA GLY A 352 -23.21 20.52 21.52
C GLY A 352 -23.12 19.65 22.77
N ASN A 353 -24.25 19.53 23.49
CA ASN A 353 -24.32 18.74 24.71
C ASN A 353 -24.53 17.25 24.35
N PRO A 354 -23.68 16.31 24.79
CA PRO A 354 -23.78 14.89 24.43
C PRO A 354 -25.12 14.21 24.77
N ARG A 355 -25.92 14.81 25.66
CA ARG A 355 -27.27 14.31 26.01
C ARG A 355 -28.33 14.66 24.96
N LEU A 356 -28.02 15.56 24.03
CA LEU A 356 -28.95 16.00 23.00
C LEU A 356 -28.72 15.22 21.70
N PRO A 357 -29.79 14.76 21.02
CA PRO A 357 -29.67 13.97 19.79
C PRO A 357 -29.00 14.67 18.61
N ASP A 358 -28.91 16.00 18.62
CA ASP A 358 -28.26 16.83 17.61
C ASP A 358 -26.76 17.06 17.86
N SER A 359 -26.23 16.58 18.99
CA SER A 359 -24.81 16.69 19.31
C SER A 359 -23.95 15.73 18.50
N LEU A 360 -22.76 16.19 18.10
CA LEU A 360 -21.76 15.33 17.44
C LEU A 360 -21.19 14.24 18.37
N HIS A 361 -21.32 14.44 19.68
CA HIS A 361 -20.96 13.47 20.73
C HIS A 361 -22.14 12.66 21.25
N TYR A 362 -23.31 12.78 20.62
CA TYR A 362 -24.49 12.01 21.02
C TYR A 362 -24.20 10.50 20.97
N ILE A 363 -24.56 9.79 22.04
CA ILE A 363 -24.45 8.34 22.14
C ILE A 363 -25.84 7.77 21.87
N ASP A 364 -26.03 7.24 20.67
CA ASP A 364 -27.32 6.72 20.24
C ASP A 364 -27.68 5.43 20.99
N PRO A 365 -28.83 5.36 21.71
CA PRO A 365 -29.24 4.16 22.43
C PRO A 365 -29.47 2.94 21.53
N SER A 366 -29.67 3.13 20.23
CA SER A 366 -29.76 2.04 19.25
C SER A 366 -28.42 1.36 18.96
N GLY A 367 -27.30 1.93 19.43
CA GLY A 367 -25.95 1.48 19.12
C GLY A 367 -25.37 2.07 17.83
N ARG A 368 -26.09 2.97 17.15
CA ARG A 368 -25.58 3.68 15.98
C ARG A 368 -24.41 4.59 16.39
N GLN A 369 -23.29 4.44 15.69
CA GLN A 369 -22.09 5.23 15.93
C GLN A 369 -22.25 6.69 15.47
N ASN A 370 -21.74 7.63 16.27
CA ASN A 370 -21.55 9.02 15.85
C ASN A 370 -20.29 9.19 14.99
N ALA A 371 -20.05 10.40 14.48
CA ALA A 371 -18.94 10.68 13.56
C ALA A 371 -17.56 10.38 14.19
N TYR A 372 -17.35 10.72 15.46
CA TYR A 372 -16.10 10.44 16.17
C TYR A 372 -15.91 8.93 16.35
N GLN A 373 -16.95 8.23 16.79
CA GLN A 373 -16.91 6.77 16.98
C GLN A 373 -16.58 6.06 15.66
N LYS A 374 -17.22 6.47 14.56
CA LYS A 374 -16.99 5.90 13.23
C LYS A 374 -15.55 6.14 12.77
N ALA A 375 -15.03 7.35 12.88
CA ALA A 375 -13.67 7.68 12.43
C ALA A 375 -12.60 6.89 13.21
N ILE A 376 -12.74 6.81 14.53
CA ILE A 376 -11.83 6.01 15.37
C ILE A 376 -11.94 4.54 15.02
N TYR A 377 -13.14 4.04 14.69
CA TYR A 377 -13.36 2.63 14.37
C TYR A 377 -12.68 2.29 13.05
N GLU A 378 -12.93 3.07 12.00
CA GLU A 378 -12.39 2.82 10.66
C GLU A 378 -10.85 2.87 10.64
N VAL A 379 -10.24 3.79 11.39
CA VAL A 379 -8.77 3.90 11.47
C VAL A 379 -8.17 2.85 12.41
N GLY A 380 -8.76 2.69 13.60
CA GLY A 380 -8.27 1.78 14.64
C GLY A 380 -8.42 0.31 14.26
N GLU A 381 -9.49 -0.04 13.53
CA GLU A 381 -9.74 -1.41 13.06
C GLU A 381 -8.59 -1.92 12.18
N VAL A 382 -7.98 -1.05 11.39
CA VAL A 382 -6.82 -1.35 10.55
C VAL A 382 -5.52 -1.33 11.37
N LEU A 383 -5.24 -0.22 12.05
CA LEU A 383 -3.94 0.01 12.69
C LEU A 383 -3.66 -0.94 13.87
N GLN A 384 -4.69 -1.46 14.54
CA GLN A 384 -4.51 -2.39 15.66
C GLN A 384 -3.69 -3.63 15.33
N PHE A 385 -3.61 -4.05 14.06
CA PHE A 385 -2.85 -5.23 13.64
C PHE A 385 -1.34 -4.98 13.56
N TYR A 386 -0.91 -3.72 13.64
CA TYR A 386 0.47 -3.28 13.49
C TYR A 386 1.09 -2.83 14.81
N ASP A 387 0.36 -2.97 15.92
CA ASP A 387 0.79 -2.70 17.27
C ASP A 387 0.69 -4.01 18.08
N THR A 388 1.82 -4.43 18.66
CA THR A 388 1.89 -5.69 19.42
C THR A 388 1.23 -5.55 20.79
N ASP A 389 1.40 -4.39 21.45
CA ASP A 389 0.89 -4.16 22.81
C ASP A 389 -0.60 -3.79 22.81
N LYS A 390 -1.12 -3.29 21.67
CA LYS A 390 -2.51 -2.82 21.49
C LYS A 390 -2.95 -1.87 22.62
N CYS A 391 -2.01 -1.05 23.09
CA CYS A 391 -2.22 -0.06 24.13
C CYS A 391 -2.12 1.33 23.52
N PHE A 392 -3.28 1.87 23.16
CA PHE A 392 -3.39 3.09 22.37
C PHE A 392 -3.46 4.33 23.27
N PRO A 393 -2.55 5.31 23.09
CA PRO A 393 -2.67 6.61 23.73
C PRO A 393 -3.93 7.35 23.28
N ALA A 394 -4.74 7.80 24.25
CA ALA A 394 -6.02 8.43 23.99
C ALA A 394 -6.19 9.72 24.80
N TRP A 395 -6.36 10.83 24.08
CA TRP A 395 -6.49 12.17 24.64
C TRP A 395 -7.79 12.86 24.22
N GLY A 396 -8.20 13.82 25.05
CA GLY A 396 -9.20 14.82 24.72
C GLY A 396 -8.60 16.22 24.80
N PHE A 397 -9.20 17.18 24.11
CA PHE A 397 -8.83 18.59 24.21
C PHE A 397 -10.05 19.51 24.17
N GLY A 398 -9.95 20.69 24.79
CA GLY A 398 -10.99 21.70 24.75
C GLY A 398 -12.13 21.50 25.78
N ALA A 399 -11.91 20.66 26.79
CA ALA A 399 -12.84 20.44 27.90
C ALA A 399 -12.32 21.06 29.21
N ARG A 400 -13.23 21.24 30.17
CA ARG A 400 -12.89 21.57 31.55
C ARG A 400 -13.11 20.35 32.46
N PRO A 401 -12.04 19.67 32.93
CA PRO A 401 -12.14 18.57 33.88
C PRO A 401 -12.76 19.01 35.22
N ILE A 402 -13.19 18.04 36.04
CA ILE A 402 -13.77 18.31 37.37
C ILE A 402 -12.77 19.14 38.20
N ASP A 403 -13.21 20.32 38.64
CA ASP A 403 -12.45 21.28 39.45
C ASP A 403 -11.14 21.83 38.83
N GLY A 404 -10.93 21.67 37.52
CA GLY A 404 -9.74 22.15 36.81
C GLY A 404 -10.01 23.35 35.87
N PRO A 405 -8.95 24.05 35.42
CA PRO A 405 -9.06 24.95 34.27
C PRO A 405 -9.32 24.15 32.98
N VAL A 406 -9.63 24.85 31.88
CA VAL A 406 -9.73 24.21 30.56
C VAL A 406 -8.42 23.49 30.23
N SER A 407 -8.51 22.23 29.82
CA SER A 407 -7.39 21.44 29.35
C SER A 407 -7.41 21.30 27.84
N HIS A 408 -6.25 21.54 27.23
CA HIS A 408 -6.02 21.32 25.79
C HIS A 408 -5.38 19.95 25.51
N CYS A 409 -5.15 19.13 26.54
CA CYS A 409 -4.71 17.75 26.41
C CYS A 409 -4.94 17.03 27.75
N PHE A 410 -5.94 16.16 27.82
CA PHE A 410 -6.23 15.33 29.00
C PHE A 410 -6.42 13.87 28.59
N ASN A 411 -6.08 12.93 29.47
CA ASN A 411 -6.20 11.50 29.16
C ASN A 411 -7.67 11.06 29.25
N LEU A 412 -8.16 10.32 28.24
CA LEU A 412 -9.57 9.89 28.20
C LEU A 412 -9.91 8.83 29.25
N ASN A 413 -8.90 8.15 29.79
CA ASN A 413 -9.07 7.19 30.89
C ASN A 413 -9.20 7.86 32.27
N GLY A 414 -9.16 9.20 32.35
CA GLY A 414 -9.27 9.97 33.60
C GLY A 414 -8.02 9.95 34.48
N SER A 415 -6.93 9.29 34.07
CA SER A 415 -5.66 9.29 34.80
C SER A 415 -4.89 10.57 34.53
N ASN A 416 -4.17 11.09 35.54
CA ASN A 416 -3.26 12.22 35.34
C ASN A 416 -1.90 11.81 34.76
N ASN A 417 -1.52 10.53 34.87
CA ASN A 417 -0.15 10.08 34.60
C ASN A 417 -0.04 9.06 33.46
N TYR A 418 -1.15 8.45 33.02
CA TYR A 418 -1.12 7.39 32.03
C TYR A 418 -2.18 7.62 30.97
N CYS A 419 -1.78 7.70 29.70
CA CYS A 419 -2.65 8.02 28.58
C CYS A 419 -3.16 6.80 27.81
N LYS A 420 -2.58 5.60 28.03
CA LYS A 420 -2.91 4.44 27.21
C LYS A 420 -4.21 3.78 27.69
N VAL A 421 -4.95 3.24 26.73
CA VAL A 421 -6.12 2.40 26.92
C VAL A 421 -5.84 1.07 26.23
N SER A 422 -6.00 -0.04 26.94
CA SER A 422 -5.76 -1.38 26.40
C SER A 422 -7.00 -1.95 25.73
N SER A 423 -6.85 -2.62 24.58
CA SER A 423 -7.89 -3.51 24.06
C SER A 423 -7.87 -4.80 24.87
N CYS A 424 -8.68 -4.91 25.93
CA CYS A 424 -8.72 -6.13 26.74
C CYS A 424 -9.27 -7.34 25.95
N SER A 425 -8.45 -8.40 25.83
CA SER A 425 -8.77 -9.80 25.48
C SER A 425 -9.07 -10.13 24.00
N HIS A 426 -8.47 -11.24 23.53
CA HIS A 426 -8.56 -11.87 22.20
C HIS A 426 -9.99 -12.23 21.72
N LYS A 427 -11.04 -11.82 22.44
CA LYS A 427 -12.45 -12.02 22.08
C LYS A 427 -13.27 -10.74 21.99
N TYR A 428 -12.67 -9.58 22.26
CA TYR A 428 -13.36 -8.30 22.25
C TYR A 428 -12.68 -7.34 21.29
N THR A 429 -13.36 -7.09 20.18
CA THR A 429 -13.01 -6.13 19.13
C THR A 429 -12.80 -4.72 19.69
N PHE A 430 -12.18 -3.84 18.89
CA PHE A 430 -12.11 -2.38 19.09
C PHE A 430 -13.44 -1.75 19.56
N SER A 431 -14.58 -2.40 19.32
CA SER A 431 -15.90 -2.12 19.92
C SER A 431 -15.89 -1.91 21.45
N SER A 432 -15.07 -2.63 22.23
CA SER A 432 -15.03 -2.49 23.70
C SER A 432 -14.19 -1.29 24.16
N PHE A 433 -13.23 -0.85 23.33
CA PHE A 433 -12.45 0.38 23.53
C PHE A 433 -13.34 1.63 23.52
N PHE A 434 -14.39 1.62 22.69
CA PHE A 434 -15.39 2.71 22.60
C PHE A 434 -16.24 2.88 23.84
N ALA A 435 -16.60 1.78 24.51
CA ALA A 435 -17.41 1.84 25.72
C ALA A 435 -16.64 2.54 26.85
N LEU A 436 -15.34 2.27 27.01
CA LEU A 436 -14.56 2.91 28.09
C LEU A 436 -14.35 4.42 27.89
N ILE A 437 -14.15 4.88 26.66
CA ILE A 437 -13.82 6.28 26.37
C ILE A 437 -15.00 7.23 26.63
N PHE A 438 -16.22 6.85 26.26
CA PHE A 438 -17.38 7.75 26.37
C PHE A 438 -18.15 7.62 27.69
N TYR A 439 -18.09 6.45 28.36
CA TYR A 439 -18.68 6.32 29.71
C TYR A 439 -17.85 7.01 30.80
N SER A 440 -16.56 7.25 30.58
CA SER A 440 -15.70 7.93 31.58
C SER A 440 -15.85 9.47 31.58
N VAL A 441 -16.54 10.04 30.59
CA VAL A 441 -16.68 11.51 30.41
C VAL A 441 -18.15 11.97 30.51
N SER A 442 -19.09 11.04 30.75
CA SER A 442 -20.51 11.31 30.99
C SER A 442 -20.82 11.41 32.48
#